data_AF-A0A968X531-F1
#
_entry.id   AF-A0A968X531-F1
#
_cell.length_a   1.000
_cell.length_b   1.000
_cell.length_c   1.000
_cell.angle_alpha   90.00
_cell.angle_beta   90.00
_cell.angle_gamma   90.00
#
_symmetry.space_group_name_H-M   'P 1'
#
loop_
_entity.id
_entity.type
_entity.pdbx_description
1 polymer ?
#
loop_
_entity_poly.entity_id
_entity_poly.type
_entity_poly.pdbx_seq_one_letter_code
_entity_poly.pdbx_strand_id
1 'polypeptide(L)'
;MLTQDQAQQKLDALKLQEGLGQMRRIQRLRALKNPLREIGLNLHGLDKEGNSLDKKATHAAAEAAARKFIALSDKQRAALFDGLFGPALGRFATHAYNLDTPYQIGYTRKAFRAPGDPGVRQLTHWSWLWSALDVTEDYDQPLTWFAEHAAYFGYRADALGWLFAAAIDIGGADGVTEGRAIFDILTASAEGTHPIGSMGRHVTRGLLAASRPEGWAFIEKLLLAAQRQEGLRQVILESIDECHPTAFKRMLHLILDHKLIRFSATLRALDVWLGYQLQVESAKRAEQVVAQLLHWLEHDDERTPDPGSCRAACRRPSRAA
;
A
#
# COMPACT_ATOMS: atom_id res chain seq x y z
N MET A 1 2.22 20.32 -19.08
CA MET A 1 2.32 19.98 -17.66
C MET A 1 2.21 21.25 -16.85
N LEU A 2 1.51 21.20 -15.71
CA LEU A 2 1.55 22.28 -14.72
C LEU A 2 2.91 22.31 -14.01
N THR A 3 3.39 23.49 -13.64
CA THR A 3 4.52 23.61 -12.71
C THR A 3 4.09 23.19 -11.30
N GLN A 4 5.05 22.88 -10.43
CA GLN A 4 4.78 22.55 -9.02
C GLN A 4 4.01 23.67 -8.32
N ASP A 5 4.36 24.94 -8.56
CA ASP A 5 3.68 26.09 -7.97
C ASP A 5 2.24 26.23 -8.48
N GLN A 6 2.01 26.02 -9.77
CA GLN A 6 0.66 26.06 -10.36
C GLN A 6 -0.23 24.94 -9.80
N ALA A 7 0.33 23.75 -9.61
CA ALA A 7 -0.38 22.63 -9.02
C ALA A 7 -0.69 22.88 -7.54
N GLN A 8 0.25 23.44 -6.78
CA GLN A 8 0.05 23.79 -5.37
C GLN A 8 -1.03 24.85 -5.21
N GLN A 9 -1.03 25.90 -6.05
CA GLN A 9 -2.09 26.92 -6.03
C GLN A 9 -3.48 26.33 -6.31
N LYS A 10 -3.58 25.37 -7.24
CA LYS A 10 -4.84 24.67 -7.53
C LYS A 10 -5.28 23.79 -6.36
N LEU A 11 -4.34 23.10 -5.69
CA LEU A 11 -4.64 22.34 -4.48
C LEU A 11 -5.14 23.25 -3.36
N ASP A 12 -4.46 24.37 -3.12
CA ASP A 12 -4.82 25.30 -2.06
C ASP A 12 -6.21 25.91 -2.30
N ALA A 13 -6.58 26.18 -3.56
CA ALA A 13 -7.90 26.68 -3.93
C ALA A 13 -9.04 25.68 -3.70
N LEU A 14 -8.75 24.38 -3.71
CA LEU A 14 -9.72 23.30 -3.48
C LEU A 14 -9.70 22.76 -2.05
N LYS A 15 -8.76 23.22 -1.24
CA LYS A 15 -8.60 22.77 0.14
C LYS A 15 -9.82 23.18 0.96
N LEU A 16 -10.37 22.24 1.71
CA LEU A 16 -11.44 22.52 2.66
C LEU A 16 -10.96 23.51 3.73
N GLN A 17 -11.91 24.24 4.32
CA GLN A 17 -11.64 25.03 5.52
C GLN A 17 -11.01 24.14 6.60
N GLU A 18 -10.04 24.70 7.33
CA GLU A 18 -9.32 23.96 8.37
C GLU A 18 -10.28 23.26 9.34
N GLY A 19 -10.06 21.95 9.55
CA GLY A 19 -10.89 21.12 10.42
C GLY A 19 -12.25 20.68 9.86
N LEU A 20 -12.71 21.22 8.73
CA LEU A 20 -14.02 20.87 8.15
C LEU A 20 -14.07 19.39 7.72
N GLY A 21 -12.99 18.88 7.12
CA GLY A 21 -12.88 17.48 6.70
C GLY A 21 -12.99 16.52 7.88
N GLN A 22 -12.19 16.76 8.93
CA GLN A 22 -12.23 16.00 10.17
C GLN A 22 -13.60 16.06 10.85
N MET A 23 -14.23 17.24 10.92
CA MET A 23 -15.56 17.41 11.50
C MET A 23 -16.61 16.58 10.77
N ARG A 24 -16.64 16.64 9.43
CA ARG A 24 -17.56 15.84 8.60
C ARG A 24 -17.35 14.34 8.81
N ARG A 25 -16.09 13.90 8.90
CA ARG A 25 -15.75 12.50 9.19
C ARG A 25 -16.26 12.06 10.56
N ILE A 26 -15.99 12.82 11.61
CA ILE A 26 -16.48 12.53 12.97
C ILE A 26 -18.02 12.47 13.00
N GLN A 27 -18.69 13.38 12.28
CA GLN A 27 -20.16 13.37 12.19
C GLN A 27 -20.69 12.07 11.56
N ARG A 28 -20.07 11.58 10.47
CA ARG A 28 -20.43 10.28 9.88
C ARG A 28 -20.18 9.12 10.85
N LEU A 29 -19.05 9.13 11.55
CA LEU A 29 -18.71 8.10 12.54
C LEU A 29 -19.71 8.05 13.71
N ARG A 30 -20.20 9.21 14.18
CA ARG A 30 -21.21 9.30 15.25
C ARG A 30 -22.55 8.68 14.87
N ALA A 31 -22.87 8.60 13.58
CA ALA A 31 -24.08 7.95 13.07
C ALA A 31 -23.98 6.41 13.04
N LEU A 32 -22.77 5.84 13.19
CA LEU A 32 -22.58 4.40 13.20
C LEU A 32 -23.02 3.77 14.53
N LYS A 33 -23.38 2.48 14.48
CA LYS A 33 -23.62 1.68 15.69
C LYS A 33 -22.30 1.17 16.27
N ASN A 34 -22.29 0.89 17.57
CA ASN A 34 -21.17 0.17 18.19
C ASN A 34 -21.05 -1.25 17.60
N PRO A 35 -19.84 -1.81 17.43
CA PRO A 35 -18.54 -1.24 17.82
C PRO A 35 -17.92 -0.27 16.80
N LEU A 36 -18.52 -0.06 15.63
CA LEU A 36 -17.91 0.71 14.53
C LEU A 36 -17.66 2.17 14.90
N ARG A 37 -18.65 2.80 15.56
CA ARG A 37 -18.51 4.18 16.07
C ARG A 37 -17.30 4.31 16.99
N GLU A 38 -17.16 3.43 17.97
CA GLU A 38 -16.03 3.46 18.91
C GLU A 38 -14.69 3.27 18.17
N ILE A 39 -14.59 2.28 17.28
CA ILE A 39 -13.36 2.03 16.50
C ILE A 39 -12.97 3.27 15.69
N GLY A 40 -13.94 3.89 15.01
CA GLY A 40 -13.72 5.08 14.21
C GLY A 40 -13.35 6.32 15.03
N LEU A 41 -14.01 6.55 16.17
CA LEU A 41 -13.72 7.70 17.04
C LEU A 41 -12.32 7.56 17.68
N ASN A 42 -11.92 6.35 18.08
CA ASN A 42 -10.59 6.10 18.64
C ASN A 42 -9.46 6.41 17.66
N LEU A 43 -9.68 6.27 16.34
CA LEU A 43 -8.71 6.68 15.30
C LEU A 43 -8.43 8.20 15.31
N HIS A 44 -9.35 8.98 15.85
CA HIS A 44 -9.25 10.43 15.99
C HIS A 44 -8.91 10.89 17.42
N GLY A 45 -8.51 9.96 18.30
CA GLY A 45 -8.23 10.26 19.70
C GLY A 45 -9.47 10.70 20.47
N LEU A 46 -10.65 10.18 20.10
CA LEU A 46 -11.91 10.44 20.78
C LEU A 46 -12.43 9.16 21.45
N ASP A 47 -13.07 9.28 22.61
CA ASP A 47 -13.81 8.18 23.23
C ASP A 47 -15.12 7.87 22.48
N LYS A 48 -15.86 6.85 22.94
CA LYS A 48 -17.14 6.44 22.33
C LYS A 48 -18.25 7.49 22.48
N GLU A 49 -18.13 8.41 23.43
CA GLU A 49 -19.01 9.56 23.65
C GLU A 49 -18.59 10.77 22.78
N GLY A 50 -17.39 10.73 22.19
CA GLY A 50 -16.83 11.76 21.32
C GLY A 50 -16.00 12.83 22.06
N ASN A 51 -15.55 12.57 23.28
CA ASN A 51 -14.67 13.45 24.04
C ASN A 51 -13.21 13.17 23.71
N SER A 52 -12.38 14.21 23.73
CA SER A 52 -10.94 14.09 23.48
C SER A 52 -10.24 13.25 24.55
N LEU A 53 -9.38 12.34 24.11
CA LEU A 53 -8.51 11.53 24.94
C LEU A 53 -7.14 12.21 25.10
N ASP A 54 -6.50 12.00 26.23
CA ASP A 54 -5.08 12.36 26.38
C ASP A 54 -4.20 11.47 25.48
N LYS A 55 -2.90 11.80 25.36
CA LYS A 55 -1.97 11.06 24.49
C LYS A 55 -1.84 9.58 24.85
N LYS A 56 -1.80 9.25 26.15
CA LYS A 56 -1.64 7.87 26.62
C LYS A 56 -2.91 7.07 26.35
N ALA A 57 -4.07 7.66 26.64
CA ALA A 57 -5.38 7.08 26.38
C ALA A 57 -5.64 6.93 24.88
N THR A 58 -5.23 7.89 24.04
CA THR A 58 -5.31 7.81 22.57
C THR A 58 -4.54 6.62 22.04
N HIS A 59 -3.30 6.41 22.50
CA HIS A 59 -2.49 5.28 22.06
C HIS A 59 -3.13 3.94 22.44
N ALA A 60 -3.56 3.79 23.70
CA ALA A 60 -4.24 2.58 24.16
C ALA A 60 -5.56 2.33 23.41
N ALA A 61 -6.33 3.39 23.13
CA ALA A 61 -7.59 3.32 22.39
C ALA A 61 -7.37 2.91 20.92
N ALA A 62 -6.31 3.42 20.29
CA ALA A 62 -5.93 3.05 18.93
C ALA A 62 -5.49 1.58 18.84
N GLU A 63 -4.68 1.08 19.79
CA GLU A 63 -4.32 -0.33 19.85
C GLU A 63 -5.54 -1.24 20.03
N ALA A 64 -6.45 -0.87 20.94
CA ALA A 64 -7.68 -1.60 21.18
C ALA A 64 -8.60 -1.59 19.93
N ALA A 65 -8.72 -0.44 19.26
CA ALA A 65 -9.48 -0.28 18.03
C ALA A 65 -8.92 -1.14 16.91
N ALA A 66 -7.59 -1.18 16.75
CA ALA A 66 -6.93 -2.01 15.75
C ALA A 66 -7.20 -3.51 15.98
N ARG A 67 -7.25 -3.97 17.25
CA ARG A 67 -7.60 -5.38 17.55
C ARG A 67 -9.06 -5.67 17.24
N LYS A 68 -9.98 -4.76 17.61
CA LYS A 68 -11.41 -4.87 17.29
C LYS A 68 -11.66 -4.86 15.78
N PHE A 69 -10.87 -4.09 15.03
CA PHE A 69 -10.97 -3.95 13.58
C PHE A 69 -10.78 -5.30 12.87
N ILE A 70 -9.82 -6.12 13.31
CA ILE A 70 -9.55 -7.46 12.73
C ILE A 70 -10.79 -8.35 12.81
N ALA A 71 -11.51 -8.28 13.92
CA ALA A 71 -12.68 -9.11 14.18
C ALA A 71 -13.95 -8.66 13.42
N LEU A 72 -13.90 -7.54 12.69
CA LEU A 72 -15.04 -7.07 11.90
C LEU A 72 -15.25 -7.94 10.66
N SER A 73 -16.51 -8.24 10.37
CA SER A 73 -16.91 -8.79 9.06
C SER A 73 -16.68 -7.78 7.93
N ASP A 74 -16.64 -8.25 6.68
CA ASP A 74 -16.47 -7.35 5.51
C ASP A 74 -17.57 -6.29 5.42
N LYS A 75 -18.82 -6.65 5.72
CA LYS A 75 -19.94 -5.69 5.77
C LYS A 75 -19.73 -4.62 6.82
N GLN A 76 -19.20 -4.99 7.99
CA GLN A 76 -18.88 -4.05 9.06
C GLN A 76 -17.68 -3.16 8.70
N ARG A 77 -16.65 -3.72 8.07
CA ARG A 77 -15.50 -2.94 7.56
C ARG A 77 -15.95 -1.93 6.52
N ALA A 78 -16.80 -2.33 5.57
CA ALA A 78 -17.35 -1.43 4.56
C ALA A 78 -18.11 -0.26 5.18
N ALA A 79 -19.01 -0.53 6.12
CA ALA A 79 -19.75 0.52 6.83
C ALA A 79 -18.82 1.47 7.62
N LEU A 80 -17.75 0.95 8.22
CA LEU A 80 -16.74 1.77 8.90
C LEU A 80 -15.94 2.62 7.90
N PHE A 81 -15.52 2.06 6.78
CA PHE A 81 -14.80 2.79 5.74
C PHE A 81 -15.65 3.87 5.09
N ASP A 82 -16.95 3.65 4.87
CA ASP A 82 -17.87 4.70 4.43
C ASP A 82 -18.00 5.83 5.47
N GLY A 83 -17.95 5.50 6.76
CA GLY A 83 -17.90 6.51 7.82
C GLY A 83 -16.61 7.34 7.77
N LEU A 84 -15.46 6.66 7.64
CA LEU A 84 -14.13 7.27 7.65
C LEU A 84 -13.84 8.12 6.40
N PHE A 85 -14.10 7.59 5.21
CA PHE A 85 -13.76 8.22 3.94
C PHE A 85 -14.94 8.93 3.27
N GLY A 86 -16.17 8.66 3.70
CA GLY A 86 -17.37 8.98 2.93
C GLY A 86 -17.65 7.91 1.87
N PRO A 87 -18.89 7.79 1.38
CA PRO A 87 -19.29 6.69 0.49
C PRO A 87 -18.56 6.67 -0.86
N ALA A 88 -18.13 7.84 -1.36
CA ALA A 88 -17.42 7.93 -2.64
C ALA A 88 -16.04 7.21 -2.60
N LEU A 89 -15.34 7.31 -1.47
CA LEU A 89 -14.00 6.75 -1.29
C LEU A 89 -14.02 5.44 -0.46
N GLY A 90 -14.98 5.28 0.45
CA GLY A 90 -15.11 4.14 1.36
C GLY A 90 -15.26 2.79 0.65
N ARG A 91 -15.98 2.77 -0.49
CA ARG A 91 -16.10 1.59 -1.35
C ARG A 91 -14.75 1.05 -1.83
N PHE A 92 -13.79 1.94 -2.12
CA PHE A 92 -12.45 1.55 -2.56
C PHE A 92 -11.57 1.14 -1.37
N ALA A 93 -11.72 1.81 -0.23
CA ALA A 93 -10.94 1.52 0.97
C ALA A 93 -11.17 0.09 1.49
N THR A 94 -12.39 -0.44 1.36
CA THR A 94 -12.69 -1.83 1.72
C THR A 94 -11.89 -2.83 0.88
N HIS A 95 -11.87 -2.63 -0.44
CA HIS A 95 -11.10 -3.50 -1.34
C HIS A 95 -9.60 -3.29 -1.19
N ALA A 96 -9.14 -2.05 -1.01
CA ALA A 96 -7.74 -1.74 -0.73
C ALA A 96 -7.25 -2.43 0.55
N TYR A 97 -8.08 -2.46 1.60
CA TYR A 97 -7.80 -3.21 2.81
C TYR A 97 -7.74 -4.72 2.57
N ASN A 98 -8.30 -5.26 1.48
CA ASN A 98 -8.31 -6.69 1.19
C ASN A 98 -7.27 -7.13 0.14
N LEU A 99 -6.51 -6.19 -0.45
CA LEU A 99 -5.41 -6.51 -1.37
C LEU A 99 -4.35 -7.40 -0.72
N ASP A 100 -3.87 -8.42 -1.45
CA ASP A 100 -2.80 -9.31 -0.97
C ASP A 100 -1.42 -8.64 -1.04
N THR A 101 -1.17 -7.73 -0.10
CA THR A 101 0.06 -6.96 0.06
C THR A 101 0.97 -7.57 1.13
N PRO A 102 2.31 -7.38 1.05
CA PRO A 102 3.22 -7.84 2.09
C PRO A 102 2.95 -7.14 3.43
N TYR A 103 3.20 -7.84 4.53
CA TYR A 103 3.06 -7.32 5.89
C TYR A 103 4.36 -6.67 6.34
N GLN A 104 4.49 -5.37 6.08
CA GLN A 104 5.72 -4.63 6.37
C GLN A 104 5.46 -3.16 6.72
N ILE A 105 6.35 -2.52 7.48
CA ILE A 105 6.25 -1.10 7.85
C ILE A 105 7.64 -0.49 8.14
N GLY A 106 7.81 0.79 7.84
CA GLY A 106 8.98 1.58 8.24
C GLY A 106 10.22 1.40 7.35
N TYR A 107 11.33 2.03 7.75
CA TYR A 107 12.58 2.08 6.98
C TYR A 107 13.37 0.77 6.99
N THR A 108 13.23 -0.04 8.04
CA THR A 108 13.93 -1.32 8.21
C THR A 108 13.10 -2.53 7.77
N ARG A 109 12.07 -2.26 6.95
CA ARG A 109 11.08 -3.24 6.52
C ARG A 109 11.70 -4.44 5.80
N LYS A 110 11.00 -5.57 5.86
CA LYS A 110 11.29 -6.84 5.18
C LYS A 110 9.96 -7.43 4.73
N ALA A 111 9.83 -7.69 3.44
CA ALA A 111 8.56 -8.07 2.85
C ALA A 111 8.29 -9.57 3.06
N PHE A 112 7.15 -9.89 3.66
CA PHE A 112 6.66 -11.25 3.78
C PHE A 112 5.13 -11.27 3.78
N ARG A 113 4.53 -12.43 3.49
CA ARG A 113 3.08 -12.64 3.54
C ARG A 113 2.79 -13.80 4.48
N ALA A 114 1.72 -13.67 5.27
CA ALA A 114 1.25 -14.69 6.19
C ALA A 114 -0.29 -14.74 6.18
N PRO A 115 -0.92 -15.15 5.07
CA PRO A 115 -2.39 -15.05 4.90
C PRO A 115 -3.19 -15.77 5.99
N GLY A 116 -2.60 -16.75 6.68
CA GLY A 116 -3.19 -17.44 7.84
C GLY A 116 -3.08 -16.69 9.18
N ASP A 117 -2.40 -15.54 9.24
CA ASP A 117 -2.19 -14.75 10.45
C ASP A 117 -2.59 -13.27 10.22
N PRO A 118 -3.89 -12.93 10.36
CA PRO A 118 -4.36 -11.57 10.16
C PRO A 118 -3.83 -10.58 11.21
N GLY A 119 -3.31 -11.07 12.34
CA GLY A 119 -2.70 -10.23 13.38
C GLY A 119 -1.43 -9.54 12.89
N VAL A 120 -0.65 -10.23 12.05
CA VAL A 120 0.61 -9.69 11.48
C VAL A 120 0.34 -8.53 10.51
N ARG A 121 -0.79 -8.58 9.81
CA ARG A 121 -1.23 -7.54 8.86
C ARG A 121 -1.70 -6.24 9.53
N GLN A 122 -2.00 -6.30 10.83
CA GLN A 122 -2.65 -5.23 11.58
C GLN A 122 -1.88 -3.90 11.52
N LEU A 123 -0.59 -3.91 11.85
CA LEU A 123 0.21 -2.68 11.95
C LEU A 123 0.36 -1.99 10.59
N THR A 124 0.64 -2.77 9.55
CA THR A 124 0.78 -2.26 8.18
C THR A 124 -0.52 -1.62 7.70
N HIS A 125 -1.65 -2.30 7.89
CA HIS A 125 -2.94 -1.80 7.45
C HIS A 125 -3.42 -0.60 8.25
N TRP A 126 -3.12 -0.59 9.55
CA TRP A 126 -3.41 0.55 10.41
C TRP A 126 -2.61 1.78 10.01
N SER A 127 -1.31 1.60 9.71
CA SER A 127 -0.45 2.68 9.20
C SER A 127 -0.94 3.19 7.85
N TRP A 128 -1.30 2.30 6.93
CA TRP A 128 -1.88 2.70 5.65
C TRP A 128 -3.17 3.49 5.85
N LEU A 129 -4.08 3.00 6.70
CA LEU A 129 -5.35 3.65 6.98
C LEU A 129 -5.14 5.08 7.49
N TRP A 130 -4.21 5.27 8.43
CA TRP A 130 -3.88 6.60 8.94
C TRP A 130 -3.35 7.54 7.86
N SER A 131 -2.41 7.08 7.03
CA SER A 131 -1.88 7.88 5.92
C SER A 131 -2.93 8.18 4.84
N ALA A 132 -3.82 7.23 4.54
CA ALA A 132 -4.90 7.41 3.59
C ALA A 132 -5.94 8.42 4.11
N LEU A 133 -6.23 8.40 5.42
CA LEU A 133 -7.13 9.38 6.03
C LEU A 133 -6.53 10.78 6.05
N ASP A 134 -5.23 10.91 6.32
CA ASP A 134 -4.52 12.19 6.31
C ASP A 134 -4.57 12.85 4.92
N VAL A 135 -4.20 12.13 3.87
CA VAL A 135 -4.14 12.69 2.51
C VAL A 135 -5.53 13.03 1.95
N THR A 136 -6.59 12.35 2.41
CA THR A 136 -7.97 12.57 1.94
C THR A 136 -8.79 13.51 2.83
N GLU A 137 -8.28 13.91 4.00
CA GLU A 137 -9.05 14.72 4.95
C GLU A 137 -9.43 16.09 4.41
N ASP A 138 -8.48 16.74 3.74
CA ASP A 138 -8.58 18.14 3.34
C ASP A 138 -9.32 18.36 2.01
N TYR A 139 -9.79 17.31 1.33
CA TYR A 139 -10.32 17.38 -0.03
C TYR A 139 -11.59 16.55 -0.20
N ASP A 140 -12.68 17.21 -0.60
CA ASP A 140 -13.96 16.57 -0.96
C ASP A 140 -13.98 16.28 -2.47
N GLN A 141 -13.15 15.33 -2.90
CA GLN A 141 -12.89 15.05 -4.32
C GLN A 141 -13.01 13.56 -4.65
N PRO A 142 -13.38 13.19 -5.88
CA PRO A 142 -13.42 11.79 -6.31
C PRO A 142 -12.00 11.21 -6.43
N LEU A 143 -11.89 9.87 -6.41
CA LEU A 143 -10.60 9.18 -6.47
C LEU A 143 -9.83 9.45 -7.78
N THR A 144 -10.54 9.70 -8.89
CA THR A 144 -9.92 10.12 -10.16
C THR A 144 -9.15 11.43 -10.01
N TRP A 145 -9.72 12.42 -9.32
CA TRP A 145 -9.02 13.68 -9.03
C TRP A 145 -7.75 13.46 -8.21
N PHE A 146 -7.80 12.57 -7.21
CA PHE A 146 -6.61 12.19 -6.46
C PHE A 146 -5.56 11.51 -7.36
N ALA A 147 -5.96 10.69 -8.34
CA ALA A 147 -5.02 10.10 -9.29
C ALA A 147 -4.31 11.16 -10.16
N GLU A 148 -5.03 12.21 -10.57
CA GLU A 148 -4.45 13.31 -11.36
C GLU A 148 -3.45 14.15 -10.54
N HIS A 149 -3.73 14.36 -9.25
CA HIS A 149 -2.98 15.30 -8.40
C HIS A 149 -2.02 14.63 -7.41
N ALA A 150 -1.97 13.30 -7.38
CA ALA A 150 -1.22 12.53 -6.38
C ALA A 150 0.24 12.96 -6.26
N ALA A 151 0.91 13.28 -7.37
CA ALA A 151 2.30 13.73 -7.38
C ALA A 151 2.57 14.98 -6.51
N TYR A 152 1.56 15.77 -6.19
CA TYR A 152 1.67 17.03 -5.45
C TYR A 152 1.39 16.89 -3.95
N PHE A 153 1.03 15.70 -3.44
CA PHE A 153 0.87 15.46 -2.00
C PHE A 153 2.16 15.04 -1.28
N GLY A 154 3.29 15.03 -1.99
CA GLY A 154 4.57 14.56 -1.46
C GLY A 154 4.50 13.08 -1.06
N TYR A 155 5.21 12.70 0.01
CA TYR A 155 5.26 11.31 0.49
C TYR A 155 3.88 10.74 0.90
N ARG A 156 2.91 11.60 1.20
CA ARG A 156 1.56 11.18 1.61
C ARG A 156 0.79 10.51 0.47
N ALA A 157 1.14 10.83 -0.78
CA ALA A 157 0.56 10.26 -1.98
C ALA A 157 0.71 8.73 -2.05
N ASP A 158 1.75 8.18 -1.43
CA ASP A 158 2.05 6.75 -1.45
C ASP A 158 0.86 5.91 -0.96
N ALA A 159 0.11 6.40 0.05
CA ALA A 159 -1.05 5.70 0.58
C ALA A 159 -2.21 5.57 -0.42
N LEU A 160 -2.29 6.48 -1.41
CA LEU A 160 -3.31 6.45 -2.46
C LEU A 160 -3.09 5.29 -3.44
N GLY A 161 -1.86 4.77 -3.57
CA GLY A 161 -1.56 3.68 -4.50
C GLY A 161 -2.43 2.44 -4.29
N TRP A 162 -2.72 2.07 -3.04
CA TRP A 162 -3.62 0.93 -2.77
C TRP A 162 -5.10 1.24 -3.05
N LEU A 163 -5.53 2.49 -2.90
CA LEU A 163 -6.88 2.91 -3.32
C LEU A 163 -7.01 2.87 -4.85
N PHE A 164 -5.98 3.29 -5.58
CA PHE A 164 -5.96 3.19 -7.04
C PHE A 164 -5.98 1.75 -7.52
N ALA A 165 -5.15 0.88 -6.92
CA ALA A 165 -5.16 -0.55 -7.22
C ALA A 165 -6.55 -1.17 -6.99
N ALA A 166 -7.17 -0.83 -5.87
CA ALA A 166 -8.52 -1.28 -5.56
C ALA A 166 -9.58 -0.81 -6.56
N ALA A 167 -9.50 0.45 -6.98
CA ALA A 167 -10.41 0.98 -7.99
C ALA A 167 -10.21 0.32 -9.36
N ILE A 168 -8.97 0.01 -9.74
CA ILE A 168 -8.66 -0.73 -10.98
C ILE A 168 -9.26 -2.14 -10.94
N ASP A 169 -9.13 -2.84 -9.80
CA ASP A 169 -9.69 -4.18 -9.62
C ASP A 169 -11.22 -4.18 -9.69
N ILE A 170 -11.87 -3.26 -8.97
CA ILE A 170 -13.33 -3.10 -9.00
C ILE A 170 -13.82 -2.76 -10.42
N GLY A 171 -13.10 -1.88 -11.13
CA GLY A 171 -13.43 -1.49 -12.49
C GLY A 171 -13.35 -2.61 -13.53
N GLY A 172 -12.63 -3.70 -13.22
CA GLY A 172 -12.56 -4.90 -14.06
C GLY A 172 -13.79 -5.79 -14.00
N ALA A 173 -14.65 -5.66 -12.98
CA ALA A 173 -15.81 -6.52 -12.77
C ALA A 173 -17.11 -5.97 -13.38
N ASP A 174 -17.30 -4.64 -13.41
CA ASP A 174 -18.63 -4.04 -13.63
C ASP A 174 -18.69 -2.93 -14.71
N GLY A 175 -17.66 -2.79 -15.56
CA GLY A 175 -17.65 -1.75 -16.60
C GLY A 175 -17.59 -0.31 -16.04
N VAL A 176 -17.17 -0.16 -14.77
CA VAL A 176 -17.08 1.14 -14.10
C VAL A 176 -15.94 1.96 -14.71
N THR A 177 -16.32 3.11 -15.27
CA THR A 177 -15.42 4.07 -15.94
C THR A 177 -14.30 4.60 -15.04
N GLU A 178 -14.51 4.66 -13.73
CA GLU A 178 -13.53 5.21 -12.77
C GLU A 178 -12.25 4.39 -12.67
N GLY A 179 -12.34 3.05 -12.55
CA GLY A 179 -11.16 2.19 -12.47
C GLY A 179 -10.34 2.23 -13.76
N ARG A 180 -11.03 2.33 -14.91
CA ARG A 180 -10.37 2.53 -16.20
C ARG A 180 -9.72 3.91 -16.30
N ALA A 181 -10.42 4.97 -15.90
CA ALA A 181 -9.89 6.33 -15.90
C ALA A 181 -8.65 6.45 -15.00
N ILE A 182 -8.68 5.86 -13.81
CA ILE A 182 -7.52 5.82 -12.91
C ILE A 182 -6.35 5.09 -13.58
N PHE A 183 -6.59 3.92 -14.17
CA PHE A 183 -5.54 3.22 -14.92
C PHE A 183 -4.92 4.10 -16.01
N ASP A 184 -5.75 4.75 -16.83
CA ASP A 184 -5.31 5.59 -17.94
C ASP A 184 -4.55 6.85 -17.44
N ILE A 185 -5.00 7.47 -16.34
CA ILE A 185 -4.30 8.59 -15.67
C ILE A 185 -2.93 8.13 -15.17
N LEU A 186 -2.84 6.98 -14.50
CA LEU A 186 -1.59 6.46 -13.97
C LEU A 186 -0.58 6.13 -15.09
N THR A 187 -1.03 5.50 -16.18
CA THR A 187 -0.17 5.23 -17.34
C THR A 187 0.28 6.51 -18.03
N ALA A 188 -0.63 7.47 -18.26
CA ALA A 188 -0.29 8.76 -18.85
C ALA A 188 0.64 9.59 -17.95
N SER A 189 0.52 9.45 -16.62
CA SER A 189 1.41 10.10 -15.66
C SER A 189 2.82 9.52 -15.70
N ALA A 190 2.94 8.20 -15.87
CA ALA A 190 4.23 7.54 -16.03
C ALA A 190 4.90 7.87 -17.38
N GLU A 191 4.13 8.06 -18.45
CA GLU A 191 4.62 8.46 -19.77
C GLU A 191 4.95 9.96 -19.86
N GLY A 192 4.51 10.77 -18.89
CA GLY A 192 4.64 12.22 -18.95
C GLY A 192 3.70 12.87 -19.97
N THR A 193 2.58 12.22 -20.29
CA THR A 193 1.56 12.72 -21.23
C THR A 193 0.33 13.27 -20.52
N HIS A 194 0.11 12.95 -19.25
CA HIS A 194 -0.99 13.52 -18.47
C HIS A 194 -0.77 15.03 -18.24
N PRO A 195 -1.78 15.91 -18.43
CA PRO A 195 -1.61 17.36 -18.32
C PRO A 195 -1.22 17.83 -16.91
N ILE A 196 -1.65 17.07 -15.89
CA ILE A 196 -1.45 17.37 -14.45
C ILE A 196 -0.60 16.30 -13.77
N GLY A 197 -0.78 15.05 -14.17
CA GLY A 197 -0.26 13.90 -13.44
C GLY A 197 1.22 13.72 -13.71
N SER A 198 1.94 13.16 -12.75
CA SER A 198 3.37 12.92 -12.86
C SER A 198 3.76 11.62 -12.18
N MET A 199 4.82 11.00 -12.70
CA MET A 199 5.33 9.74 -12.17
C MET A 199 5.70 9.85 -10.69
N GLY A 200 5.36 8.83 -9.91
CA GLY A 200 5.69 8.71 -8.49
C GLY A 200 5.35 7.32 -7.95
N ARG A 201 5.65 7.05 -6.67
CA ARG A 201 5.41 5.72 -6.08
C ARG A 201 3.94 5.34 -6.05
N HIS A 202 3.03 6.30 -5.96
CA HIS A 202 1.59 6.06 -6.09
C HIS A 202 1.20 5.41 -7.44
N VAL A 203 1.91 5.75 -8.53
CA VAL A 203 1.71 5.16 -9.86
C VAL A 203 2.17 3.71 -9.90
N THR A 204 3.42 3.45 -9.49
CA THR A 204 3.99 2.10 -9.48
C THR A 204 3.21 1.18 -8.56
N ARG A 205 2.91 1.64 -7.34
CA ARG A 205 2.10 0.89 -6.37
C ARG A 205 0.70 0.59 -6.90
N GLY A 206 0.03 1.56 -7.51
CA GLY A 206 -1.31 1.38 -8.08
C GLY A 206 -1.32 0.33 -9.20
N LEU A 207 -0.41 0.43 -10.17
CA LEU A 207 -0.36 -0.48 -11.31
C LEU A 207 0.16 -1.88 -10.95
N LEU A 208 1.05 -1.99 -9.96
CA LEU A 208 1.64 -3.26 -9.54
C LEU A 208 0.79 -4.04 -8.54
N ALA A 209 0.07 -3.36 -7.65
CA ALA A 209 -0.79 -4.01 -6.66
C ALA A 209 -2.15 -4.45 -7.24
N ALA A 210 -2.64 -3.78 -8.29
CA ALA A 210 -3.87 -4.19 -8.99
C ALA A 210 -3.70 -5.57 -9.64
N SER A 211 -4.74 -6.39 -9.60
CA SER A 211 -4.87 -7.65 -10.33
C SER A 211 -5.14 -7.42 -11.83
N ARG A 212 -4.28 -6.63 -12.49
CA ARG A 212 -4.41 -6.25 -13.89
C ARG A 212 -3.10 -6.44 -14.67
N PRO A 213 -2.95 -7.55 -15.44
CA PRO A 213 -1.71 -7.88 -16.14
C PRO A 213 -1.16 -6.79 -17.07
N GLU A 214 -2.03 -5.97 -17.67
CA GLU A 214 -1.60 -4.85 -18.52
C GLU A 214 -0.82 -3.79 -17.73
N GLY A 215 -1.18 -3.55 -16.47
CA GLY A 215 -0.44 -2.66 -15.57
C GLY A 215 0.95 -3.21 -15.24
N TRP A 216 1.05 -4.51 -14.99
CA TRP A 216 2.33 -5.17 -14.74
C TRP A 216 3.24 -5.09 -15.96
N ALA A 217 2.72 -5.46 -17.13
CA ALA A 217 3.45 -5.40 -18.40
C ALA A 217 3.90 -3.97 -18.75
N PHE A 218 3.09 -2.95 -18.42
CA PHE A 218 3.47 -1.56 -18.57
C PHE A 218 4.68 -1.20 -17.70
N ILE A 219 4.65 -1.56 -16.40
CA ILE A 219 5.76 -1.27 -15.49
C ILE A 219 7.03 -2.06 -15.85
N GLU A 220 6.91 -3.30 -16.30
CA GLU A 220 8.03 -4.09 -16.81
C GLU A 220 8.73 -3.37 -17.97
N LYS A 221 7.97 -2.92 -18.97
CA LYS A 221 8.49 -2.13 -20.11
C LYS A 221 9.14 -0.84 -19.64
N LEU A 222 8.50 -0.13 -18.71
CA LEU A 222 9.03 1.12 -18.16
C LEU A 222 10.36 0.90 -17.44
N LEU A 223 10.50 -0.18 -16.66
CA LEU A 223 11.73 -0.53 -15.97
C LEU A 223 12.87 -0.86 -16.96
N LEU A 224 12.58 -1.61 -18.02
CA LEU A 224 13.57 -1.90 -19.07
C LEU A 224 13.98 -0.62 -19.82
N ALA A 225 13.03 0.29 -20.06
CA ALA A 225 13.26 1.57 -20.72
C ALA A 225 14.00 2.59 -19.84
N ALA A 226 13.96 2.45 -18.50
CA ALA A 226 14.56 3.40 -17.58
C ALA A 226 16.07 3.62 -17.80
N GLN A 227 16.81 2.63 -18.33
CA GLN A 227 18.21 2.75 -18.77
C GLN A 227 19.12 3.58 -17.82
N ARG A 228 19.35 4.87 -18.10
CA ARG A 228 20.19 5.81 -17.31
C ARG A 228 19.41 6.67 -16.29
N GLN A 229 18.09 6.56 -16.25
CA GLN A 229 17.19 7.26 -15.33
C GLN A 229 17.15 6.53 -13.99
N GLU A 230 18.18 6.75 -13.16
CA GLU A 230 18.32 6.04 -11.89
C GLU A 230 17.13 6.28 -10.94
N GLY A 231 16.61 7.52 -10.90
CA GLY A 231 15.43 7.85 -10.08
C GLY A 231 14.19 7.05 -10.48
N LEU A 232 13.92 6.92 -11.78
CA LEU A 232 12.79 6.11 -12.27
C LEU A 232 12.97 4.64 -11.90
N ARG A 233 14.18 4.10 -12.11
CA ARG A 233 14.52 2.71 -11.76
C ARG A 233 14.29 2.47 -10.27
N GLN A 234 14.76 3.37 -9.42
CA GLN A 234 14.61 3.29 -7.97
C GLN A 234 13.14 3.29 -7.56
N VAL A 235 12.32 4.22 -8.08
CA VAL A 235 10.88 4.30 -7.75
C VAL A 235 10.16 2.99 -8.09
N ILE A 236 10.46 2.40 -9.25
CA ILE A 236 9.86 1.13 -9.67
C ILE A 236 10.31 0.00 -8.75
N LEU A 237 11.63 -0.20 -8.59
CA LEU A 237 12.19 -1.29 -7.82
C LEU A 237 11.72 -1.24 -6.35
N GLU A 238 11.69 -0.08 -5.71
CA GLU A 238 11.23 0.08 -4.32
C GLU A 238 9.73 -0.19 -4.10
N SER A 239 8.98 -0.45 -5.17
CA SER A 239 7.55 -0.79 -5.10
C SER A 239 7.26 -2.26 -5.38
N ILE A 240 8.25 -3.04 -5.85
CA ILE A 240 8.04 -4.42 -6.31
C ILE A 240 7.67 -5.34 -5.14
N ASP A 241 8.22 -5.15 -3.95
CA ASP A 241 7.84 -5.94 -2.77
C ASP A 241 6.35 -5.86 -2.45
N GLU A 242 5.71 -4.73 -2.78
CA GLU A 242 4.32 -4.41 -2.47
C GLU A 242 3.30 -4.83 -3.54
N CYS A 243 3.77 -5.41 -4.65
CA CYS A 243 2.92 -5.76 -5.79
C CYS A 243 2.07 -7.02 -5.56
N HIS A 244 1.10 -7.24 -6.45
CA HIS A 244 0.32 -8.47 -6.51
C HIS A 244 1.24 -9.71 -6.58
N PRO A 245 0.94 -10.86 -5.91
CA PRO A 245 1.84 -12.02 -5.88
C PRO A 245 2.29 -12.51 -7.26
N THR A 246 1.38 -12.52 -8.24
CA THR A 246 1.72 -12.86 -9.63
C THR A 246 2.65 -11.83 -10.27
N ALA A 247 2.45 -10.53 -10.01
CA ALA A 247 3.35 -9.48 -10.49
C ALA A 247 4.74 -9.62 -9.86
N PHE A 248 4.82 -10.05 -8.59
CA PHE A 248 6.10 -10.24 -7.90
C PHE A 248 6.95 -11.28 -8.61
N LYS A 249 6.37 -12.44 -8.92
CA LYS A 249 7.05 -13.49 -9.70
C LYS A 249 7.51 -12.99 -11.06
N ARG A 250 6.66 -12.26 -11.78
CA ARG A 250 7.01 -11.66 -13.08
C ARG A 250 8.19 -10.69 -12.97
N MET A 251 8.23 -9.88 -11.92
CA MET A 251 9.33 -8.96 -11.68
C MET A 251 10.64 -9.67 -11.32
N LEU A 252 10.60 -10.77 -10.56
CA LEU A 252 11.79 -11.58 -10.30
C LEU A 252 12.34 -12.21 -11.59
N HIS A 253 11.47 -12.77 -12.45
CA HIS A 253 11.86 -13.22 -13.80
C HIS A 253 12.53 -12.08 -14.59
N LEU A 254 11.89 -10.92 -14.68
CA LEU A 254 12.42 -9.76 -15.40
C LEU A 254 13.81 -9.35 -14.89
N ILE A 255 14.03 -9.37 -13.57
CA ILE A 255 15.32 -9.05 -12.96
C ILE A 255 16.42 -10.02 -13.39
N LEU A 256 16.13 -11.31 -13.44
CA LEU A 256 17.08 -12.35 -13.86
C LEU A 256 17.32 -12.30 -15.38
N ASP A 257 16.25 -12.35 -16.17
CA ASP A 257 16.28 -12.43 -17.63
C ASP A 257 17.03 -11.25 -18.26
N HIS A 258 16.79 -10.05 -17.72
CA HIS A 258 17.43 -8.83 -18.19
C HIS A 258 18.67 -8.45 -17.39
N LYS A 259 19.18 -9.33 -16.51
CA LYS A 259 20.39 -9.15 -15.69
C LYS A 259 20.41 -7.81 -14.94
N LEU A 260 19.27 -7.41 -14.36
CA LEU A 260 19.08 -6.10 -13.74
C LEU A 260 19.86 -5.94 -12.42
N ILE A 261 20.38 -7.03 -11.84
CA ILE A 261 21.22 -7.01 -10.62
C ILE A 261 22.51 -6.19 -10.80
N ARG A 262 22.95 -5.97 -12.05
CA ARG A 262 24.06 -5.06 -12.37
C ARG A 262 23.85 -3.61 -11.91
N PHE A 263 22.61 -3.20 -11.64
CA PHE A 263 22.29 -1.86 -11.17
C PHE A 263 22.24 -1.81 -9.64
N SER A 264 22.86 -0.79 -9.05
CA SER A 264 22.94 -0.64 -7.58
C SER A 264 21.56 -0.45 -6.94
N ALA A 265 20.61 0.20 -7.62
CA ALA A 265 19.23 0.26 -7.15
C ALA A 265 18.55 -1.11 -7.03
N THR A 266 18.87 -2.06 -7.90
CA THR A 266 18.30 -3.42 -7.82
C THR A 266 18.79 -4.13 -6.56
N LEU A 267 20.09 -4.07 -6.29
CA LEU A 267 20.66 -4.67 -5.07
C LEU A 267 20.10 -4.04 -3.80
N ARG A 268 19.99 -2.70 -3.77
CA ARG A 268 19.40 -1.98 -2.63
C ARG A 268 17.94 -2.36 -2.41
N ALA A 269 17.15 -2.43 -3.48
CA ALA A 269 15.75 -2.83 -3.37
C ALA A 269 15.63 -4.28 -2.86
N LEU A 270 16.40 -5.22 -3.42
CA LEU A 270 16.47 -6.60 -2.93
C LEU A 270 16.84 -6.68 -1.44
N ASP A 271 17.76 -5.84 -0.98
CA ASP A 271 18.14 -5.78 0.43
C ASP A 271 17.03 -5.22 1.33
N VAL A 272 16.28 -4.23 0.84
CA VAL A 272 15.06 -3.75 1.52
C VAL A 272 14.05 -4.89 1.62
N TRP A 273 13.79 -5.60 0.53
CA TRP A 273 12.78 -6.66 0.52
C TRP A 273 13.16 -7.84 1.44
N LEU A 274 14.42 -8.29 1.36
CA LEU A 274 14.86 -9.58 1.93
C LEU A 274 15.74 -9.46 3.18
N GLY A 275 16.49 -8.37 3.32
CA GLY A 275 17.36 -8.11 4.49
C GLY A 275 18.64 -8.93 4.56
N TYR A 276 19.14 -9.40 3.42
CA TYR A 276 20.35 -10.21 3.36
C TYR A 276 21.66 -9.42 3.35
N GLN A 277 21.60 -8.10 3.55
CA GLN A 277 22.70 -7.15 3.47
C GLN A 277 23.42 -7.25 2.11
N LEU A 278 22.62 -7.24 1.03
CA LEU A 278 23.14 -7.40 -0.33
C LEU A 278 23.87 -6.13 -0.79
N GLN A 279 25.16 -6.28 -1.11
CA GLN A 279 26.04 -5.23 -1.65
C GLN A 279 26.49 -5.58 -3.08
N VAL A 280 27.17 -4.65 -3.77
CA VAL A 280 27.62 -4.84 -5.17
C VAL A 280 28.56 -6.03 -5.30
N GLU A 281 29.40 -6.24 -4.30
CA GLU A 281 30.33 -7.35 -4.15
C GLU A 281 29.62 -8.71 -4.02
N SER A 282 28.32 -8.68 -3.70
CA SER A 282 27.47 -9.86 -3.54
C SER A 282 26.54 -10.12 -4.73
N ALA A 283 26.77 -9.50 -5.91
CA ALA A 283 25.90 -9.65 -7.08
C ALA A 283 25.58 -11.12 -7.44
N LYS A 284 26.58 -12.00 -7.45
CA LYS A 284 26.38 -13.44 -7.68
C LYS A 284 25.48 -14.09 -6.62
N ARG A 285 25.66 -13.70 -5.35
CA ARG A 285 24.80 -14.17 -4.25
C ARG A 285 23.37 -13.64 -4.40
N ALA A 286 23.21 -12.38 -4.80
CA ALA A 286 21.90 -11.79 -5.07
C ALA A 286 21.17 -12.53 -6.20
N GLU A 287 21.87 -12.88 -7.29
CA GLU A 287 21.31 -13.71 -8.37
C GLU A 287 20.84 -15.07 -7.86
N GLN A 288 21.66 -15.76 -7.06
CA GLN A 288 21.30 -17.05 -6.45
C GLN A 288 20.09 -16.94 -5.52
N VAL A 289 20.03 -15.88 -4.70
CA VAL A 289 18.90 -15.63 -3.79
C VAL A 289 17.61 -15.39 -4.57
N VAL A 290 17.66 -14.56 -5.62
CA VAL A 290 16.48 -14.28 -6.46
C VAL A 290 16.02 -15.53 -7.19
N ALA A 291 16.94 -16.31 -7.76
CA ALA A 291 16.63 -17.57 -8.42
C ALA A 291 16.00 -18.59 -7.45
N GLN A 292 16.55 -18.73 -6.25
CA GLN A 292 16.01 -19.63 -5.23
C GLN A 292 14.62 -19.18 -4.75
N LEU A 293 14.42 -17.88 -4.53
CA LEU A 293 13.14 -17.32 -4.14
C LEU A 293 12.09 -17.59 -5.22
N LEU A 294 12.43 -17.34 -6.48
CA LEU A 294 11.54 -17.59 -7.61
C LEU A 294 11.19 -19.07 -7.74
N HIS A 295 12.18 -19.96 -7.61
CA HIS A 295 11.98 -21.40 -7.59
C HIS A 295 10.97 -21.82 -6.52
N TRP A 296 11.17 -21.36 -5.27
CA TRP A 296 10.21 -21.62 -4.20
C TRP A 296 8.84 -21.04 -4.52
N LEU A 297 8.75 -19.84 -5.10
CA LEU A 297 7.49 -19.19 -5.46
C LEU A 297 6.70 -19.93 -6.56
N GLU A 298 7.33 -20.82 -7.30
CA GLU A 298 6.74 -21.62 -8.38
C GLU A 298 6.48 -23.09 -7.99
N HIS A 299 7.20 -23.61 -7.00
CA HIS A 299 7.13 -24.99 -6.53
C HIS A 299 6.72 -25.02 -5.05
N ASP A 300 5.40 -24.92 -4.80
CA ASP A 300 4.82 -24.89 -3.44
C ASP A 300 5.16 -26.16 -2.62
N ASP A 301 5.30 -27.30 -3.29
CA ASP A 301 5.62 -28.63 -2.76
C ASP A 301 7.04 -28.74 -2.20
N GLU A 302 7.97 -27.92 -2.70
CA GLU A 302 9.36 -27.89 -2.24
C GLU A 302 9.59 -26.91 -1.06
N ARG A 303 8.55 -26.17 -0.62
CA ARG A 303 8.66 -25.21 0.49
C ARG A 303 8.60 -25.84 1.89
N THR A 304 8.25 -27.12 2.02
CA THR A 304 8.19 -27.78 3.33
C THR A 304 9.61 -27.94 3.90
N PRO A 305 9.94 -27.30 5.04
CA PRO A 305 11.12 -27.69 5.78
C PRO A 305 10.93 -29.12 6.28
N ASP A 306 12.01 -29.88 6.42
CA ASP A 306 12.01 -31.12 7.19
C ASP A 306 11.25 -30.88 8.52
N PRO A 307 10.20 -31.64 8.85
CA PRO A 307 9.44 -31.54 10.10
C PRO A 307 10.33 -31.52 11.37
N GLY A 308 11.56 -32.03 11.28
CA GLY A 308 12.57 -31.97 12.35
C GLY A 308 13.14 -30.58 12.63
N SER A 309 13.17 -29.66 11.65
CA SER A 309 13.86 -28.37 11.77
C SER A 309 13.06 -27.32 12.57
N CYS A 310 11.73 -27.27 12.42
CA CYS A 310 10.88 -26.31 13.15
C CYS A 310 10.71 -26.65 14.64
N ARG A 311 10.83 -27.93 15.04
CA ARG A 311 10.70 -28.35 16.45
C ARG A 311 11.86 -27.90 17.35
N ALA A 312 13.01 -27.59 16.78
CA ALA A 312 14.17 -27.10 17.53
C ALA A 312 14.04 -25.62 17.92
N ALA A 313 13.45 -24.79 17.05
CA ALA A 313 13.34 -23.34 17.27
C ALA A 313 12.17 -22.92 18.17
N CYS A 314 11.13 -23.74 18.32
CA CYS A 314 9.94 -23.42 19.12
C CYS A 314 9.96 -23.92 20.57
N ARG A 315 11.06 -24.51 21.07
CA ARG A 315 11.17 -24.85 22.49
C ARG A 315 11.40 -23.57 23.31
N ARG A 316 10.31 -22.97 23.81
CA ARG A 316 10.39 -22.05 24.94
C ARG A 316 11.15 -22.74 26.09
N PRO A 317 12.11 -22.09 26.76
CA PRO A 317 12.69 -22.66 27.97
C PRO A 317 11.55 -22.87 28.98
N SER A 318 11.36 -24.12 29.37
CA SER A 318 10.55 -24.49 30.53
C SER A 318 11.06 -23.68 31.72
N ARG A 319 10.21 -22.80 32.27
CA ARG A 319 10.46 -22.23 33.60
C ARG A 319 10.47 -23.40 34.58
N ALA A 320 11.66 -23.78 35.03
CA ALA A 320 11.82 -24.59 36.23
C ALA A 320 11.49 -23.74 37.46
N ALA A 321 10.97 -24.42 38.47
CA ALA A 321 10.28 -23.95 39.67
C ALA A 321 10.99 -22.84 40.47
#